data_AF-A0A965U6B3-F1
#
_entry.id   AF-A0A965U6B3-F1
#
_cell.length_a   1.000
_cell.length_b   1.000
_cell.length_c   1.000
_cell.angle_alpha   90.00
_cell.angle_beta   90.00
_cell.angle_gamma   90.00
#
_symmetry.space_group_name_H-M   'P 1'
#
loop_
_entity.id
_entity.type
_entity.pdbx_description
1 polymer ?
#
loop_
_entity_poly.entity_id
_entity_poly.type
_entity_poly.pdbx_seq_one_letter_code
_entity_poly.pdbx_strand_id
1 'polypeptide(L)'
;MLEVNRGGFRAKRSSHWHFMRLAAYNAEVTRRFISKSAVAAGITGSGIIMKVLWIILLCGMGAAAAAQGGEIRFDFESGDLQGWQVVEGAFGRLVSDRTKEHHGGAPYTKVGTFFLSTLESADGTRPDDRFEGVIESPVVVLEAPEVTLRVGGGKGDGVYVALCTLDGREVAAARGANSQTLQTRSLSVPACVGQPVFFRVVDRAVGSWGHITLDHVTCQGRVDEQASAQRFEARRREVARVGNNETVERLRAGIRELGALFSGRYPAEALLQRLDALNESGDPGALDAFSREALVRENPLLNAAPLLFVTRKQYRPDHHNTATLFVSCEINARSYD
;
A
#
# COMPACT_ATOMS: atom_id res chain seq x y z
N MET A 1 50.44 9.37 27.21
CA MET A 1 49.50 10.24 26.46
C MET A 1 48.93 9.38 25.34
N LEU A 2 47.71 8.87 25.32
CA LEU A 2 46.48 9.06 26.09
C LEU A 2 45.79 7.67 26.12
N GLU A 3 45.51 7.08 27.28
CA GLU A 3 44.22 7.13 27.98
C GLU A 3 42.99 6.85 27.10
N VAL A 4 42.52 5.61 27.19
CA VAL A 4 41.21 5.17 26.68
C VAL A 4 40.16 5.56 27.72
N ASN A 5 39.42 6.63 27.43
CA ASN A 5 38.38 7.16 28.30
C ASN A 5 37.04 6.44 28.02
N ARG A 6 36.44 5.91 29.09
CA ARG A 6 35.10 5.32 29.14
C ARG A 6 34.07 6.42 29.36
N GLY A 7 33.18 6.63 28.39
CA GLY A 7 31.87 7.26 28.58
C GLY A 7 30.89 6.55 27.65
N GLY A 8 29.71 6.08 28.05
CA GLY A 8 28.83 6.56 29.10
C GLY A 8 27.48 6.91 28.47
N PHE A 9 26.86 6.00 27.71
CA PHE A 9 25.52 6.21 27.16
C PHE A 9 24.46 5.83 28.20
N ARG A 10 23.83 6.86 28.77
CA ARG A 10 22.73 6.77 29.73
C ARG A 10 21.41 6.67 28.96
N ALA A 11 20.96 5.45 28.68
CA ALA A 11 19.61 5.21 28.15
C ALA A 11 18.56 5.42 29.25
N LYS A 12 17.63 6.36 29.03
CA LYS A 12 16.44 6.58 29.87
C LYS A 12 15.51 5.37 29.74
N ARG A 13 15.18 4.76 30.89
CA ARG A 13 14.17 3.72 31.07
C ARG A 13 12.75 4.32 31.15
N SER A 14 11.76 3.43 31.02
CA SER A 14 10.31 3.55 31.22
C SER A 14 9.56 3.97 29.94
N SER A 15 8.84 3.05 29.28
CA SER A 15 7.45 2.73 29.68
C SER A 15 6.99 1.37 29.10
N HIS A 16 7.63 0.26 29.49
CA HIS A 16 7.26 -1.09 29.01
C HIS A 16 6.77 -2.03 30.12
N TRP A 17 6.63 -1.55 31.36
CA TRP A 17 6.33 -2.38 32.53
C TRP A 17 4.89 -2.26 33.07
N HIS A 18 4.03 -1.43 32.47
CA HIS A 18 2.62 -1.33 32.86
C HIS A 18 1.68 -2.22 32.02
N PHE A 19 2.05 -2.59 30.79
CA PHE A 19 1.19 -3.39 29.92
C PHE A 19 1.25 -4.91 30.20
N MET A 20 2.36 -5.44 30.74
CA MET A 20 2.45 -6.87 31.07
C MET A 20 1.74 -7.28 32.37
N ARG A 21 1.35 -6.33 33.25
CA ARG A 21 0.62 -6.67 34.50
C ARG A 21 -0.89 -6.80 34.33
N LEU A 22 -1.50 -6.18 33.31
CA LEU A 22 -2.95 -6.34 33.06
C LEU A 22 -3.30 -7.64 32.32
N ALA A 23 -2.44 -8.11 31.41
CA ALA A 23 -2.68 -9.35 30.67
C ALA A 23 -2.56 -10.60 31.57
N ALA A 24 -1.68 -10.56 32.58
CA ALA A 24 -1.50 -11.67 33.52
C ALA A 24 -2.67 -11.80 34.54
N TYR A 25 -3.33 -10.69 34.90
CA TYR A 25 -4.44 -10.72 35.86
C TYR A 25 -5.69 -11.40 35.30
N ASN A 26 -5.97 -11.23 34.01
CA ASN A 26 -7.16 -11.83 33.37
C ASN A 26 -7.01 -13.33 33.05
N ALA A 27 -5.79 -13.82 32.80
CA ALA A 27 -5.58 -15.25 32.53
C ALA A 27 -5.65 -16.13 33.79
N GLU A 28 -5.24 -15.60 34.96
CA GLU A 28 -5.17 -16.35 36.22
C GLU A 28 -6.55 -16.55 36.86
N VAL A 29 -7.47 -15.60 36.67
CA VAL A 29 -8.86 -15.67 37.16
C VAL A 29 -9.66 -16.72 36.38
N THR A 30 -9.48 -16.79 35.06
CA THR A 30 -10.14 -17.79 34.20
C THR A 30 -9.62 -19.21 34.46
N ARG A 31 -8.32 -19.37 34.79
CA ARG A 31 -7.71 -20.69 35.07
C ARG A 31 -8.13 -21.27 36.43
N ARG A 32 -8.33 -20.41 37.46
CA ARG A 32 -8.79 -20.84 38.80
C ARG A 32 -10.27 -21.17 38.88
N PHE A 33 -11.09 -20.67 37.96
CA PHE A 33 -12.52 -21.01 37.90
C PHE A 33 -12.78 -22.36 37.22
N ILE A 34 -11.97 -22.74 36.24
CA ILE A 34 -12.14 -24.01 35.50
C ILE A 34 -11.63 -25.22 36.30
N SER A 35 -10.66 -25.05 37.22
CA SER A 35 -10.07 -26.18 37.96
C SER A 35 -10.84 -26.62 39.22
N LYS A 36 -11.81 -25.82 39.71
CA LYS A 36 -12.59 -26.17 40.92
C LYS A 36 -13.95 -26.84 40.66
N SER A 37 -14.40 -26.89 39.40
CA SER A 37 -15.69 -27.51 39.04
C SER A 37 -15.58 -28.94 38.50
N ALA A 38 -14.37 -29.49 38.39
CA ALA A 38 -14.13 -30.80 37.77
C ALA A 38 -13.94 -31.98 38.78
N VAL A 39 -14.11 -31.76 40.09
CA VAL A 39 -13.84 -32.80 41.12
C VAL A 39 -15.11 -33.26 41.87
N ALA A 40 -16.31 -32.81 41.49
CA ALA A 40 -17.54 -33.22 42.17
C ALA A 40 -18.72 -33.46 41.22
N ALA A 41 -18.62 -34.48 40.37
CA ALA A 41 -19.76 -35.26 39.85
C ALA A 41 -19.25 -36.37 38.92
N GLY A 42 -19.01 -37.56 39.47
CA GLY A 42 -18.80 -38.76 38.66
C GLY A 42 -20.12 -39.21 38.08
N ILE A 43 -20.34 -39.04 36.77
CA ILE A 43 -21.40 -39.71 36.01
C ILE A 43 -20.88 -40.04 34.61
N THR A 44 -20.70 -41.34 34.38
CA THR A 44 -20.51 -42.00 33.09
C THR A 44 -21.82 -42.03 32.30
N GLY A 45 -21.80 -41.77 31.00
CA GLY A 45 -22.88 -42.22 30.10
C GLY A 45 -23.24 -41.28 28.96
N SER A 46 -23.25 -41.83 27.75
CA SER A 46 -23.71 -41.25 26.48
C SER A 46 -25.10 -40.60 26.52
N GLY A 47 -25.35 -39.68 25.59
CA GLY A 47 -26.67 -39.54 24.99
C GLY A 47 -27.22 -38.11 24.95
N ILE A 48 -27.21 -37.58 23.74
CA ILE A 48 -28.04 -36.50 23.19
C ILE A 48 -29.45 -36.45 23.82
N ILE A 49 -29.92 -35.24 24.17
CA ILE A 49 -31.29 -34.66 24.14
C ILE A 49 -31.27 -33.50 25.15
N MET A 50 -30.93 -32.29 24.74
CA MET A 50 -31.87 -31.27 24.27
C MET A 50 -32.93 -30.84 25.32
N LYS A 51 -32.83 -29.55 25.66
CA LYS A 51 -33.88 -28.60 26.08
C LYS A 51 -34.14 -28.38 27.58
N VAL A 52 -33.75 -27.15 27.95
CA VAL A 52 -34.61 -26.12 28.56
C VAL A 52 -34.29 -25.80 30.02
N LEU A 53 -34.05 -24.50 30.22
CA LEU A 53 -34.08 -23.76 31.49
C LEU A 53 -32.88 -23.90 32.44
N TRP A 54 -31.84 -23.12 32.16
CA TRP A 54 -31.17 -22.25 33.14
C TRP A 54 -30.76 -20.98 32.36
N ILE A 55 -31.67 -20.02 32.15
CA ILE A 55 -31.99 -18.89 33.05
C ILE A 55 -30.75 -18.03 33.33
N ILE A 56 -30.79 -16.83 32.74
CA ILE A 56 -29.88 -15.68 32.89
C ILE A 56 -28.53 -15.96 32.21
N LEU A 57 -28.41 -15.84 30.88
CA LEU A 57 -28.51 -14.55 30.18
C LEU A 57 -28.03 -13.38 31.07
N LEU A 58 -26.85 -13.54 31.67
CA LEU A 58 -26.09 -12.39 32.13
C LEU A 58 -25.75 -11.64 30.84
N CYS A 59 -26.51 -10.58 30.59
CA CYS A 59 -26.22 -9.53 29.64
C CYS A 59 -24.80 -9.02 29.88
N GLY A 60 -23.81 -9.73 29.34
CA GLY A 60 -22.54 -9.18 28.93
C GLY A 60 -22.72 -8.42 27.63
N MET A 61 -23.74 -7.55 27.54
CA MET A 61 -23.59 -6.33 26.77
C MET A 61 -22.53 -5.52 27.52
N GLY A 62 -21.28 -5.92 27.37
CA GLY A 62 -20.21 -4.95 27.33
C GLY A 62 -20.54 -4.08 26.15
N ALA A 63 -21.35 -3.04 26.39
CA ALA A 63 -21.20 -1.82 25.63
C ALA A 63 -19.73 -1.45 25.84
N ALA A 64 -18.87 -1.90 24.93
CA ALA A 64 -17.67 -1.15 24.63
C ALA A 64 -18.23 0.25 24.40
N ALA A 65 -18.03 1.14 25.36
CA ALA A 65 -18.31 2.53 25.17
C ALA A 65 -17.50 2.89 23.93
N ALA A 66 -18.18 2.97 22.78
CA ALA A 66 -17.58 3.50 21.58
C ALA A 66 -17.08 4.86 22.03
N ALA A 67 -15.76 5.02 22.12
CA ALA A 67 -15.17 6.33 22.31
C ALA A 67 -15.85 7.22 21.29
N GLN A 68 -16.59 8.23 21.76
CA GLN A 68 -17.19 9.19 20.86
C GLN A 68 -16.03 9.75 20.04
N GLY A 69 -16.15 9.60 18.73
CA GLY A 69 -15.20 10.15 17.79
C GLY A 69 -15.10 11.65 18.00
N GLY A 70 -13.89 12.17 17.82
CA GLY A 70 -13.63 13.59 17.89
C GLY A 70 -13.70 14.21 16.50
N GLU A 71 -13.33 15.49 16.45
CA GLU A 71 -12.94 16.10 15.20
C GLU A 71 -11.67 15.38 14.69
N ILE A 72 -11.78 14.76 13.52
CA ILE A 72 -10.63 14.29 12.74
C ILE A 72 -10.19 15.44 11.84
N ARG A 73 -8.89 15.73 11.88
CA ARG A 73 -8.26 16.75 11.05
C ARG A 73 -7.04 16.18 10.33
N PHE A 74 -7.01 16.32 9.01
CA PHE A 74 -5.81 16.19 8.20
C PHE A 74 -5.39 17.58 7.70
N ASP A 75 -4.43 18.18 8.39
CA ASP A 75 -3.89 19.52 8.12
C ASP A 75 -2.41 19.51 7.74
N PHE A 76 -1.75 18.34 7.81
CA PHE A 76 -0.34 18.15 7.47
C PHE A 76 0.65 18.96 8.33
N GLU A 77 0.20 19.61 9.41
CA GLU A 77 1.04 20.49 10.24
C GLU A 77 2.12 19.73 11.03
N SER A 78 2.04 18.40 11.08
CA SER A 78 3.12 17.52 11.57
C SER A 78 4.35 17.51 10.65
N GLY A 79 4.26 18.06 9.43
CA GLY A 79 5.30 17.99 8.42
C GLY A 79 5.41 16.62 7.75
N ASP A 80 4.41 15.75 7.94
CA ASP A 80 4.29 14.44 7.32
C ASP A 80 2.91 14.23 6.70
N LEU A 81 2.70 13.07 6.06
CA LEU A 81 1.46 12.73 5.38
C LEU A 81 0.32 12.31 6.33
N GLN A 82 0.52 12.31 7.65
CA GLN A 82 -0.52 11.94 8.62
C GLN A 82 -1.21 10.60 8.30
N GLY A 83 -0.41 9.62 7.85
CA GLY A 83 -0.88 8.29 7.46
C GLY A 83 -1.41 8.15 6.04
N TRP A 84 -1.51 9.24 5.26
CA TRP A 84 -1.81 9.16 3.84
C TRP A 84 -0.70 8.43 3.09
N GLN A 85 -1.07 7.65 2.07
CA GLN A 85 -0.14 6.88 1.27
C GLN A 85 -0.34 7.14 -0.21
N VAL A 86 0.76 7.30 -0.94
CA VAL A 86 0.75 7.20 -2.40
C VAL A 86 0.48 5.75 -2.75
N VAL A 87 -0.62 5.50 -3.43
CA VAL A 87 -1.04 4.16 -3.81
C VAL A 87 -0.84 3.86 -5.30
N GLU A 88 -0.80 4.90 -6.13
CA GLU A 88 -0.46 4.81 -7.56
C GLU A 88 0.47 5.95 -7.94
N GLY A 89 1.31 5.72 -8.94
CA GLY A 89 2.16 6.75 -9.52
C GLY A 89 3.26 7.23 -8.58
N ALA A 90 3.75 8.45 -8.84
CA ALA A 90 4.83 9.05 -8.08
C ALA A 90 4.72 10.56 -8.11
N PHE A 91 5.12 11.18 -7.01
CA PHE A 91 5.13 12.63 -6.84
C PHE A 91 6.49 13.08 -6.32
N GLY A 92 6.80 14.37 -6.47
CA GLY A 92 7.96 14.99 -5.84
C GLY A 92 7.74 15.19 -4.34
N ARG A 93 7.78 16.44 -3.88
CA ARG A 93 7.54 16.76 -2.46
C ARG A 93 6.05 16.92 -2.19
N LEU A 94 5.45 15.95 -1.50
CA LEU A 94 4.01 15.98 -1.21
C LEU A 94 3.60 16.95 -0.09
N VAL A 95 4.38 17.05 0.97
CA VAL A 95 4.10 17.97 2.08
C VAL A 95 4.91 19.24 1.87
N SER A 96 4.23 20.32 1.48
CA SER A 96 4.84 21.59 1.06
C SER A 96 4.66 22.65 2.13
N ASP A 97 5.72 23.38 2.44
CA ASP A 97 5.71 24.59 3.30
C ASP A 97 5.69 25.89 2.48
N ARG A 98 5.46 25.78 1.16
CA ARG A 98 5.57 26.90 0.22
C ARG A 98 4.67 28.07 0.63
N THR A 99 5.27 29.24 0.77
CA THR A 99 4.57 30.45 1.24
C THR A 99 3.86 31.22 0.14
N LYS A 100 4.34 31.14 -1.11
CA LYS A 100 3.81 31.89 -2.27
C LYS A 100 3.50 30.98 -3.46
N GLU A 101 2.43 31.31 -4.17
CA GLU A 101 2.03 30.67 -5.43
C GLU A 101 3.12 30.83 -6.51
N HIS A 102 3.24 29.84 -7.40
CA HIS A 102 4.35 29.71 -8.36
C HIS A 102 4.31 30.80 -9.44
N HIS A 103 3.14 31.13 -9.97
CA HIS A 103 3.00 32.01 -11.14
C HIS A 103 2.45 33.41 -10.82
N GLY A 104 1.93 33.62 -9.60
CA GLY A 104 1.34 34.90 -9.17
C GLY A 104 2.06 35.58 -7.99
N GLY A 105 2.90 34.86 -7.25
CA GLY A 105 3.59 35.39 -6.06
C GLY A 105 2.68 35.74 -4.88
N ALA A 106 1.36 35.56 -5.02
CA ALA A 106 0.39 35.71 -3.94
C ALA A 106 0.68 34.71 -2.82
N PRO A 107 0.39 35.03 -1.56
CA PRO A 107 0.48 34.06 -0.48
C PRO A 107 -0.46 32.87 -0.71
N TYR A 108 0.01 31.65 -0.45
CA TYR A 108 -0.85 30.48 -0.45
C TYR A 108 -1.91 30.59 0.65
N THR A 109 -3.19 30.36 0.32
CA THR A 109 -4.31 30.38 1.28
C THR A 109 -4.45 29.08 2.09
N LYS A 110 -3.31 28.48 2.45
CA LYS A 110 -3.23 27.35 3.39
C LYS A 110 -3.47 27.80 4.82
N VAL A 111 -3.74 26.86 5.71
CA VAL A 111 -3.88 27.06 7.15
C VAL A 111 -2.60 26.56 7.81
N GLY A 112 -1.88 27.44 8.51
CA GLY A 112 -0.62 27.05 9.13
C GLY A 112 0.55 27.03 8.14
N THR A 113 1.40 26.01 8.28
CA THR A 113 2.70 25.93 7.60
C THR A 113 2.66 25.00 6.41
N PHE A 114 2.04 23.84 6.55
CA PHE A 114 2.14 22.74 5.60
C PHE A 114 0.80 22.50 4.89
N PHE A 115 0.87 21.86 3.73
CA PHE A 115 -0.29 21.38 2.98
C PHE A 115 0.17 20.27 2.03
N LEU A 116 -0.78 19.47 1.54
CA LEU A 116 -0.50 18.48 0.50
C LEU A 116 -0.49 19.14 -0.87
N SER A 117 0.52 18.86 -1.69
CA SER A 117 0.64 19.33 -3.06
C SER A 117 1.14 18.22 -3.98
N THR A 118 0.44 17.96 -5.08
CA THR A 118 0.94 17.06 -6.14
C THR A 118 1.84 17.77 -7.15
N LEU A 119 2.02 19.08 -7.01
CA LEU A 119 2.72 19.95 -7.97
C LEU A 119 4.23 20.08 -7.74
N GLU A 120 4.71 19.91 -6.50
CA GLU A 120 6.08 20.30 -6.17
C GLU A 120 7.11 19.29 -6.68
N SER A 121 8.21 19.80 -7.27
CA SER A 121 9.41 19.01 -7.54
C SER A 121 9.99 18.39 -6.26
N ALA A 122 10.85 17.38 -6.40
CA ALA A 122 11.44 16.68 -5.24
C ALA A 122 12.22 17.61 -4.29
N ASP A 123 12.89 18.63 -4.82
CA ASP A 123 13.58 19.67 -4.04
C ASP A 123 12.62 20.77 -3.53
N GLY A 124 11.36 20.75 -3.95
CA GLY A 124 10.32 21.70 -3.57
C GLY A 124 10.51 23.10 -4.15
N THR A 125 11.37 23.28 -5.16
CA THR A 125 11.72 24.64 -5.65
C THR A 125 10.84 25.13 -6.79
N ARG A 126 10.34 24.23 -7.64
CA ARG A 126 9.62 24.53 -8.88
C ARG A 126 8.35 23.67 -9.03
N PRO A 127 7.36 24.12 -9.81
CA PRO A 127 6.21 23.27 -10.15
C PRO A 127 6.61 22.21 -11.18
N ASP A 128 5.93 21.07 -11.15
CA ASP A 128 6.12 19.95 -12.08
C ASP A 128 4.79 19.20 -12.30
N ASP A 129 3.95 19.70 -13.21
CA ASP A 129 2.66 19.10 -13.62
C ASP A 129 2.80 17.77 -14.41
N ARG A 130 3.98 17.14 -14.41
CA ARG A 130 4.21 15.83 -15.05
C ARG A 130 3.96 14.67 -14.11
N PHE A 131 3.82 14.94 -12.81
CA PHE A 131 3.48 13.91 -11.85
C PHE A 131 2.04 13.45 -12.05
N GLU A 132 1.84 12.15 -11.92
CA GLU A 132 0.53 11.52 -11.91
C GLU A 132 0.52 10.47 -10.82
N GLY A 133 -0.64 10.26 -10.20
CA GLY A 133 -0.82 9.26 -9.18
C GLY A 133 -2.12 9.41 -8.39
N VAL A 134 -2.23 8.56 -7.37
CA VAL A 134 -3.35 8.53 -6.45
C VAL A 134 -2.82 8.45 -5.03
N ILE A 135 -3.38 9.25 -4.14
CA ILE A 135 -3.02 9.28 -2.71
C ILE A 135 -4.29 9.01 -1.91
N GLU A 136 -4.24 8.05 -0.99
CA GLU A 136 -5.37 7.70 -0.12
C GLU A 136 -5.06 8.00 1.34
N SER A 137 -6.03 8.55 2.06
CA SER A 137 -5.96 8.78 3.52
C SER A 137 -6.13 7.49 4.31
N PRO A 138 -5.87 7.51 5.63
CA PRO A 138 -6.43 6.51 6.54
C PRO A 138 -7.95 6.44 6.44
N VAL A 139 -8.51 5.28 6.78
CA VAL A 139 -9.95 5.05 6.87
C VAL A 139 -10.50 5.74 8.12
N VAL A 140 -11.60 6.46 7.95
CA VAL A 140 -12.35 7.14 9.00
C VAL A 140 -13.77 6.57 9.04
N VAL A 141 -14.27 6.26 10.23
CA VAL A 141 -15.70 6.02 10.44
C VAL A 141 -16.37 7.35 10.78
N LEU A 142 -17.20 7.86 9.87
CA LEU A 142 -17.86 9.15 10.06
C LEU A 142 -18.94 9.09 11.15
N GLU A 143 -19.05 10.15 11.94
CA GLU A 143 -20.07 10.31 12.99
C GLU A 143 -21.00 11.50 12.72
N ALA A 144 -20.64 12.36 11.76
CA ALA A 144 -21.49 13.43 11.24
C ALA A 144 -21.45 13.46 9.70
N PRO A 145 -22.48 14.02 9.04
CA PRO A 145 -22.56 14.02 7.58
C PRO A 145 -21.65 15.06 6.92
N GLU A 146 -21.15 16.03 7.69
CA GLU A 146 -20.41 17.16 7.15
C GLU A 146 -18.91 16.88 7.12
N VAL A 147 -18.33 17.07 5.94
CA VAL A 147 -16.89 17.09 5.71
C VAL A 147 -16.53 18.45 5.12
N THR A 148 -15.49 19.09 5.64
CA THR A 148 -14.92 20.31 5.04
C THR A 148 -13.48 20.08 4.65
N LEU A 149 -13.05 20.68 3.55
CA LEU A 149 -11.67 20.63 3.08
C LEU A 149 -11.31 21.91 2.32
N ARG A 150 -10.02 22.23 2.24
CA ARG A 150 -9.52 23.31 1.39
C ARG A 150 -8.83 22.72 0.17
N VAL A 151 -9.29 23.09 -1.02
CA VAL A 151 -8.81 22.53 -2.29
C VAL A 151 -8.40 23.63 -3.25
N GLY A 152 -7.19 23.53 -3.79
CA GLY A 152 -6.72 24.27 -4.95
C GLY A 152 -6.33 23.31 -6.09
N GLY A 153 -5.70 23.85 -7.13
CA GLY A 153 -5.30 23.11 -8.32
C GLY A 153 -6.37 23.11 -9.42
N GLY A 154 -6.38 22.04 -10.22
CA GLY A 154 -7.20 21.90 -11.41
C GLY A 154 -8.68 21.64 -11.16
N LYS A 155 -9.49 21.94 -12.19
CA LYS A 155 -10.94 21.70 -12.23
C LYS A 155 -11.36 20.53 -13.13
N GLY A 156 -10.40 19.84 -13.74
CA GLY A 156 -10.64 18.79 -14.72
C GLY A 156 -11.13 17.48 -14.11
N ASP A 157 -11.62 16.57 -14.95
CA ASP A 157 -12.15 15.28 -14.51
C ASP A 157 -11.07 14.33 -14.00
N GLY A 158 -9.80 14.54 -14.38
CA GLY A 158 -8.65 13.76 -13.92
C GLY A 158 -7.93 14.30 -12.68
N VAL A 159 -8.41 15.41 -12.09
CA VAL A 159 -7.76 16.08 -10.95
C VAL A 159 -8.80 16.49 -9.90
N TYR A 160 -8.85 15.79 -8.77
CA TYR A 160 -9.86 16.01 -7.73
C TYR A 160 -9.50 15.33 -6.40
N VAL A 161 -10.28 15.66 -5.37
CA VAL A 161 -10.31 14.95 -4.09
C VAL A 161 -11.68 14.31 -3.94
N ALA A 162 -11.74 13.00 -3.76
CA ALA A 162 -12.98 12.25 -3.54
C ALA A 162 -13.08 11.74 -2.10
N LEU A 163 -14.30 11.65 -1.60
CA LEU A 163 -14.66 10.77 -0.49
C LEU A 163 -15.12 9.44 -1.07
N CYS A 164 -14.55 8.34 -0.57
CA CYS A 164 -14.77 7.00 -1.08
C CYS A 164 -15.32 6.08 0.02
N THR A 165 -16.23 5.18 -0.33
CA THR A 165 -16.53 4.02 0.51
C THR A 165 -15.40 3.00 0.43
N LEU A 166 -15.34 2.07 1.39
CA LEU A 166 -14.24 1.12 1.55
C LEU A 166 -14.00 0.21 0.31
N ASP A 167 -15.06 -0.06 -0.46
CA ASP A 167 -15.03 -0.76 -1.75
C ASP A 167 -14.42 0.05 -2.89
N GLY A 168 -14.06 1.32 -2.65
CA GLY A 168 -13.41 2.22 -3.59
C GLY A 168 -14.36 3.09 -4.40
N ARG A 169 -15.68 2.98 -4.19
CA ARG A 169 -16.69 3.78 -4.87
C ARG A 169 -16.70 5.21 -4.34
N GLU A 170 -16.70 6.17 -5.25
CA GLU A 170 -16.73 7.60 -4.94
C GLU A 170 -18.16 8.05 -4.64
N VAL A 171 -18.34 8.75 -3.51
CA VAL A 171 -19.64 9.23 -3.02
C VAL A 171 -19.78 10.74 -3.06
N ALA A 172 -18.67 11.46 -3.00
CA ALA A 172 -18.62 12.91 -3.13
C ALA A 172 -17.23 13.31 -3.63
N ALA A 173 -17.12 14.47 -4.28
CA ALA A 173 -15.83 14.98 -4.76
C ALA A 173 -15.76 16.51 -4.68
N ALA A 174 -14.54 17.01 -4.53
CA ALA A 174 -14.18 18.41 -4.54
C ALA A 174 -13.03 18.64 -5.53
N ARG A 175 -13.03 19.82 -6.17
CA ARG A 175 -12.04 20.22 -7.16
C ARG A 175 -11.54 21.62 -6.90
N GLY A 176 -10.35 21.91 -7.43
CA GLY A 176 -9.85 23.27 -7.56
C GLY A 176 -10.62 24.06 -8.63
N ALA A 177 -10.18 25.29 -8.85
CA ALA A 177 -10.81 26.21 -9.79
C ALA A 177 -9.86 26.63 -10.93
N ASN A 178 -8.86 25.79 -11.24
CA ASN A 178 -7.65 26.19 -11.98
C ASN A 178 -6.97 27.36 -11.26
N SER A 179 -6.70 27.18 -9.96
CA SER A 179 -6.10 28.19 -9.10
C SER A 179 -5.29 27.54 -7.99
N GLN A 180 -4.11 28.10 -7.67
CA GLN A 180 -3.30 27.65 -6.53
C GLN A 180 -3.91 28.09 -5.19
N THR A 181 -4.86 29.04 -5.23
CA THR A 181 -5.64 29.47 -4.09
C THR A 181 -6.51 28.32 -3.60
N LEU A 182 -6.25 27.84 -2.39
CA LEU A 182 -7.08 26.84 -1.74
C LEU A 182 -8.40 27.46 -1.29
N GLN A 183 -9.51 26.89 -1.79
CA GLN A 183 -10.86 27.32 -1.47
C GLN A 183 -11.52 26.30 -0.56
N THR A 184 -12.27 26.77 0.43
CA THR A 184 -13.08 25.89 1.28
C THR A 184 -14.16 25.22 0.43
N ARG A 185 -14.31 23.92 0.64
CA ARG A 185 -15.34 23.05 0.06
C ARG A 185 -15.98 22.27 1.20
N SER A 186 -17.30 22.20 1.19
CA SER A 186 -18.08 21.43 2.15
C SER A 186 -18.86 20.38 1.39
N LEU A 187 -18.81 19.15 1.89
CA LEU A 187 -19.51 17.98 1.34
C LEU A 187 -20.46 17.46 2.42
N SER A 188 -21.74 17.33 2.07
CA SER A 188 -22.73 16.69 2.94
C SER A 188 -23.00 15.27 2.46
N VAL A 189 -22.70 14.28 3.30
CA VAL A 189 -22.72 12.85 2.97
C VAL A 189 -23.50 12.03 4.02
N PRO A 190 -24.81 12.29 4.21
CA PRO A 190 -25.61 11.65 5.25
C PRO A 190 -25.64 10.12 5.16
N ALA A 191 -25.56 9.56 3.95
CA ALA A 191 -25.51 8.11 3.74
C ALA A 191 -24.20 7.44 4.24
N CYS A 192 -23.16 8.23 4.52
CA CYS A 192 -21.87 7.73 4.98
C CYS A 192 -21.69 7.79 6.50
N VAL A 193 -22.66 8.34 7.24
CA VAL A 193 -22.61 8.37 8.71
C VAL A 193 -22.64 6.94 9.26
N GLY A 194 -21.71 6.64 10.15
CA GLY A 194 -21.47 5.31 10.71
C GLY A 194 -20.72 4.35 9.79
N GLN A 195 -20.38 4.76 8.56
CA GLN A 195 -19.69 3.92 7.58
C GLN A 195 -18.19 4.23 7.51
N PRO A 196 -17.34 3.21 7.25
CA PRO A 196 -15.93 3.42 6.95
C PRO A 196 -15.77 4.06 5.56
N VAL A 197 -15.06 5.17 5.52
CA VAL A 197 -14.75 5.94 4.31
C VAL A 197 -13.28 6.38 4.32
N PHE A 198 -12.76 6.78 3.18
CA PHE A 198 -11.43 7.40 3.08
C PHE A 198 -11.44 8.51 2.04
N PHE A 199 -10.47 9.40 2.11
CA PHE A 199 -10.25 10.44 1.12
C PHE A 199 -9.24 9.97 0.07
N ARG A 200 -9.49 10.31 -1.19
CA ARG A 200 -8.63 10.00 -2.31
C ARG A 200 -8.29 11.27 -3.08
N VAL A 201 -7.02 11.64 -3.15
CA VAL A 201 -6.52 12.64 -4.10
C VAL A 201 -6.18 11.90 -5.39
N VAL A 202 -6.77 12.34 -6.50
CA VAL A 202 -6.51 11.82 -7.84
C VAL A 202 -5.85 12.91 -8.67
N ASP A 203 -4.72 12.59 -9.27
CA ASP A 203 -4.00 13.43 -10.20
C ASP A 203 -3.55 12.62 -11.42
N ARG A 204 -4.26 12.78 -12.54
CA ARG A 204 -4.05 12.01 -13.79
C ARG A 204 -4.04 12.92 -15.01
N ALA A 205 -3.73 14.20 -14.84
CA ALA A 205 -3.75 15.16 -15.92
C ALA A 205 -2.35 15.70 -16.18
N VAL A 206 -1.83 15.52 -17.39
CA VAL A 206 -0.51 16.03 -17.83
C VAL A 206 -0.55 17.45 -18.45
N GLY A 207 -1.65 18.18 -18.22
CA GLY A 207 -1.88 19.52 -18.76
C GLY A 207 -1.59 20.64 -17.76
N SER A 208 -1.70 21.89 -18.20
CA SER A 208 -1.72 23.02 -17.26
C SER A 208 -2.86 22.83 -16.25
N TRP A 209 -2.55 22.96 -14.96
CA TRP A 209 -3.45 22.62 -13.83
C TRP A 209 -3.65 21.12 -13.60
N GLY A 210 -2.70 20.31 -14.04
CA GLY A 210 -2.55 18.89 -13.74
C GLY A 210 -2.05 18.64 -12.33
N HIS A 211 -2.70 19.23 -11.33
CA HIS A 211 -2.35 19.05 -9.93
C HIS A 211 -3.51 19.38 -8.99
N ILE A 212 -3.39 18.91 -7.76
CA ILE A 212 -4.25 19.25 -6.62
C ILE A 212 -3.38 19.74 -5.46
N THR A 213 -3.88 20.78 -4.80
CA THR A 213 -3.42 21.16 -3.46
C THR A 213 -4.55 20.94 -2.48
N LEU A 214 -4.25 20.30 -1.34
CA LEU A 214 -5.22 19.91 -0.34
C LEU A 214 -4.72 20.32 1.04
N ASP A 215 -5.62 20.85 1.85
CA ASP A 215 -5.35 21.24 3.21
C ASP A 215 -6.62 21.14 4.07
N HIS A 216 -6.42 21.08 5.39
CA HIS A 216 -7.44 21.26 6.41
C HIS A 216 -8.71 20.44 6.18
N VAL A 217 -8.56 19.14 5.92
CA VAL A 217 -9.69 18.20 5.84
C VAL A 217 -10.21 17.96 7.25
N THR A 218 -11.46 18.29 7.52
CA THR A 218 -12.11 18.11 8.81
C THR A 218 -13.42 17.34 8.68
N CYS A 219 -13.63 16.42 9.61
CA CYS A 219 -14.88 15.68 9.77
C CYS A 219 -15.02 15.21 11.23
N GLN A 220 -16.23 14.79 11.63
CA GLN A 220 -16.42 14.15 12.94
C GLN A 220 -16.36 12.64 12.79
N GLY A 221 -15.59 11.97 13.62
CA GLY A 221 -15.47 10.52 13.58
C GLY A 221 -14.23 9.99 14.27
N ARG A 222 -13.81 8.81 13.83
CA ARG A 222 -12.62 8.13 14.36
C ARG A 222 -11.86 7.42 13.25
N VAL A 223 -10.53 7.43 13.33
CA VAL A 223 -9.67 6.65 12.44
C VAL A 223 -9.81 5.16 12.80
N ASP A 224 -9.98 4.32 11.78
CA ASP A 224 -9.96 2.87 11.90
C ASP A 224 -8.63 2.34 11.34
N GLU A 225 -7.65 2.15 12.22
CA GLU A 225 -6.30 1.70 11.85
C GLU A 225 -6.29 0.32 11.19
N GLN A 226 -7.18 -0.58 11.64
CA GLN A 226 -7.26 -1.93 11.08
C GLN A 226 -7.83 -1.89 9.67
N ALA A 227 -8.91 -1.15 9.45
CA ALA A 227 -9.48 -0.96 8.11
C ALA A 227 -8.49 -0.22 7.19
N SER A 228 -7.72 0.73 7.72
CA SER A 228 -6.66 1.44 6.98
C SER A 228 -5.59 0.48 6.48
N ALA A 229 -5.05 -0.37 7.36
CA ALA A 229 -4.05 -1.36 6.98
C ALA A 229 -4.56 -2.33 5.91
N GLN A 230 -5.80 -2.83 6.07
CA GLN A 230 -6.45 -3.70 5.09
C GLN A 230 -6.66 -3.02 3.74
N ARG A 231 -7.09 -1.74 3.74
CA ARG A 231 -7.28 -0.95 2.53
C ARG A 231 -5.97 -0.77 1.77
N PHE A 232 -4.89 -0.38 2.45
CA PHE A 232 -3.60 -0.19 1.81
C PHE A 232 -2.99 -1.50 1.29
N GLU A 233 -3.17 -2.62 2.00
CA GLU A 233 -2.80 -3.94 1.48
C GLU A 233 -3.59 -4.34 0.24
N ALA A 234 -4.91 -4.15 0.25
CA ALA A 234 -5.76 -4.44 -0.89
C ALA A 234 -5.37 -3.59 -2.11
N ARG A 235 -5.13 -2.29 -1.91
CA ARG A 235 -4.71 -1.38 -2.97
C ARG A 235 -3.33 -1.75 -3.54
N ARG A 236 -2.36 -2.12 -2.69
CA ARG A 236 -1.05 -2.64 -3.15
C ARG A 236 -1.21 -3.87 -4.04
N ARG A 237 -2.06 -4.83 -3.64
CA ARG A 237 -2.33 -6.03 -4.45
C ARG A 237 -2.96 -5.67 -5.78
N GLU A 238 -3.97 -4.79 -5.78
CA GLU A 238 -4.65 -4.39 -7.01
C GLU A 238 -3.71 -3.70 -8.00
N VAL A 239 -2.87 -2.78 -7.52
CA VAL A 239 -1.85 -2.11 -8.35
C VAL A 239 -0.81 -3.10 -8.88
N ALA A 240 -0.37 -4.05 -8.05
CA ALA A 240 0.54 -5.11 -8.49
C ALA A 240 -0.09 -5.98 -9.59
N ARG A 241 -1.38 -6.33 -9.48
CA ARG A 241 -2.10 -7.08 -10.54
C ARG A 241 -2.13 -6.32 -11.85
N VAL A 242 -2.46 -5.03 -11.82
CA VAL A 242 -2.50 -4.19 -13.02
C VAL A 242 -1.11 -4.11 -13.66
N GLY A 243 -0.06 -3.87 -12.86
CA GLY A 243 1.32 -3.83 -13.35
C GLY A 243 1.84 -5.16 -13.91
N ASN A 244 1.34 -6.28 -13.39
CA ASN A 244 1.77 -7.62 -13.81
C ASN A 244 1.01 -8.18 -15.01
N ASN A 245 -0.05 -7.52 -15.49
CA ASN A 245 -0.95 -8.07 -16.50
C ASN A 245 -0.20 -8.52 -17.77
N GLU A 246 0.70 -7.69 -18.29
CA GLU A 246 1.50 -8.03 -19.47
C GLU A 246 2.43 -9.23 -19.21
N THR A 247 3.07 -9.28 -18.05
CA THR A 247 3.94 -10.40 -17.64
C THR A 247 3.15 -11.69 -17.55
N VAL A 248 1.95 -11.65 -16.95
CA VAL A 248 1.06 -12.81 -16.82
C VAL A 248 0.65 -13.31 -18.20
N GLU A 249 0.27 -12.43 -19.13
CA GLU A 249 -0.12 -12.85 -20.49
C GLU A 249 1.06 -13.44 -21.27
N ARG A 250 2.26 -12.88 -21.14
CA ARG A 250 3.48 -13.45 -21.73
C ARG A 250 3.83 -14.81 -21.15
N LEU A 251 3.74 -14.98 -19.83
CA LEU A 251 3.95 -16.27 -19.16
C LEU A 251 2.92 -17.30 -19.62
N ARG A 252 1.65 -16.90 -19.69
CA ARG A 252 0.55 -17.75 -20.16
C ARG A 252 0.82 -18.25 -21.59
N ALA A 253 1.27 -17.37 -22.47
CA ALA A 253 1.64 -17.75 -23.84
C ALA A 253 2.80 -18.74 -23.86
N GLY A 254 3.88 -18.47 -23.14
CA GLY A 254 5.04 -19.37 -23.06
C GLY A 254 4.70 -20.76 -22.49
N ILE A 255 3.87 -20.81 -21.44
CA ILE A 255 3.41 -22.08 -20.85
C ILE A 255 2.58 -22.89 -21.86
N ARG A 256 1.68 -22.23 -22.62
CA ARG A 256 0.88 -22.89 -23.66
C ARG A 256 1.76 -23.45 -24.78
N GLU A 257 2.74 -22.68 -25.23
CA GLU A 257 3.66 -23.09 -26.29
C GLU A 257 4.52 -24.29 -25.84
N LEU A 258 5.12 -24.23 -24.65
CA LEU A 258 5.87 -25.36 -24.08
C LEU A 258 4.99 -26.59 -23.89
N GLY A 259 3.71 -26.41 -23.49
CA GLY A 259 2.74 -27.51 -23.39
C GLY A 259 2.46 -28.18 -24.72
N ALA A 260 2.36 -27.42 -25.80
CA ALA A 260 2.18 -27.94 -27.15
C ALA A 260 3.44 -28.68 -27.65
N LEU A 261 4.63 -28.12 -27.42
CA LEU A 261 5.90 -28.70 -27.85
C LEU A 261 6.28 -29.96 -27.06
N PHE A 262 5.96 -30.01 -25.76
CA PHE A 262 6.37 -31.06 -24.84
C PHE A 262 5.18 -31.76 -24.17
N SER A 263 4.20 -32.15 -24.97
CA SER A 263 3.03 -32.89 -24.51
C SER A 263 3.42 -34.11 -23.65
N GLY A 264 2.80 -34.23 -22.47
CA GLY A 264 3.07 -35.28 -21.48
C GLY A 264 4.37 -35.14 -20.68
N ARG A 265 5.24 -34.17 -21.01
CA ARG A 265 6.49 -33.90 -20.27
C ARG A 265 6.53 -32.54 -19.59
N TYR A 266 5.71 -31.59 -20.06
CA TYR A 266 5.57 -30.27 -19.46
C TYR A 266 4.18 -30.11 -18.83
N PRO A 267 4.06 -29.77 -17.53
CA PRO A 267 2.78 -29.73 -16.82
C PRO A 267 2.00 -28.43 -17.06
N ALA A 268 1.71 -28.10 -18.33
CA ALA A 268 1.14 -26.82 -18.74
C ALA A 268 -0.17 -26.48 -18.01
N GLU A 269 -1.10 -27.42 -17.89
CA GLU A 269 -2.41 -27.17 -17.27
C GLU A 269 -2.29 -26.78 -15.79
N ALA A 270 -1.50 -27.53 -15.03
CA ALA A 270 -1.25 -27.24 -13.61
C ALA A 270 -0.52 -25.90 -13.42
N LEU A 271 0.40 -25.56 -14.32
CA LEU A 271 1.10 -24.27 -14.30
C LEU A 271 0.16 -23.11 -14.63
N LEU A 272 -0.75 -23.27 -15.60
CA LEU A 272 -1.74 -22.24 -15.94
C LEU A 272 -2.69 -21.96 -14.77
N GLN A 273 -3.19 -23.00 -14.10
CA GLN A 273 -4.04 -22.83 -12.90
C GLN A 273 -3.31 -22.12 -11.77
N ARG A 274 -2.02 -22.43 -11.56
CA ARG A 274 -1.21 -21.74 -10.56
C ARG A 274 -0.91 -20.29 -10.96
N LEU A 275 -0.68 -20.00 -12.24
CA LEU A 275 -0.51 -18.64 -12.74
C LEU A 275 -1.78 -17.81 -12.51
N ASP A 276 -2.96 -18.38 -12.73
CA ASP A 276 -4.25 -17.72 -12.47
C ASP A 276 -4.39 -17.38 -10.98
N ALA A 277 -4.13 -18.34 -10.09
CA ALA A 277 -4.18 -18.12 -8.64
C ALA A 277 -3.16 -17.07 -8.14
N LEU A 278 -1.96 -17.03 -8.75
CA LEU A 278 -0.95 -16.02 -8.43
C LEU A 278 -1.33 -14.63 -8.93
N ASN A 279 -1.91 -14.54 -10.13
CA ASN A 279 -2.45 -13.28 -10.62
C ASN A 279 -3.59 -12.79 -9.71
N GLU A 280 -4.46 -13.69 -9.27
CA GLU A 280 -5.50 -13.36 -8.30
C GLU A 280 -4.95 -12.97 -6.92
N SER A 281 -3.80 -13.46 -6.47
CA SER A 281 -3.24 -13.04 -5.19
C SER A 281 -2.66 -11.63 -5.23
N GLY A 282 -2.15 -11.19 -6.39
CA GLY A 282 -1.49 -9.90 -6.56
C GLY A 282 -0.14 -9.80 -5.84
N ASP A 283 0.52 -10.93 -5.57
CA ASP A 283 1.86 -10.98 -4.97
C ASP A 283 2.95 -10.91 -6.07
N PRO A 284 3.66 -9.78 -6.22
CA PRO A 284 4.68 -9.63 -7.25
C PRO A 284 5.91 -10.50 -7.02
N GLY A 285 6.28 -10.79 -5.76
CA GLY A 285 7.44 -11.63 -5.45
C GLY A 285 7.21 -13.09 -5.82
N ALA A 286 5.96 -13.56 -5.68
CA ALA A 286 5.58 -14.90 -6.07
C ALA A 286 5.60 -15.10 -7.60
N LEU A 287 5.31 -14.07 -8.40
CA LEU A 287 5.28 -14.17 -9.86
C LEU A 287 6.67 -14.36 -10.48
N ASP A 288 7.71 -13.67 -9.97
CA ASP A 288 9.09 -13.88 -10.46
C ASP A 288 9.56 -15.32 -10.17
N ALA A 289 9.36 -15.80 -8.94
CA ALA A 289 9.72 -17.16 -8.56
C ALA A 289 8.98 -18.19 -9.42
N PHE A 290 7.69 -17.96 -9.67
CA PHE A 290 6.89 -18.80 -10.56
C PHE A 290 7.39 -18.77 -12.01
N SER A 291 7.82 -17.61 -12.52
CA SER A 291 8.35 -17.50 -13.88
C SER A 291 9.57 -18.42 -14.10
N ARG A 292 10.49 -18.45 -13.12
CA ARG A 292 11.68 -19.30 -13.16
C ARG A 292 11.32 -20.78 -13.07
N GLU A 293 10.36 -21.12 -12.21
CA GLU A 293 9.81 -22.46 -12.14
C GLU A 293 9.23 -22.89 -13.49
N ALA A 294 8.26 -22.15 -14.01
CA ALA A 294 7.51 -22.51 -15.21
C ALA A 294 8.36 -22.52 -16.49
N LEU A 295 9.27 -21.56 -16.68
CA LEU A 295 10.02 -21.41 -17.92
C LEU A 295 11.40 -22.06 -17.91
N VAL A 296 11.98 -22.34 -16.73
CA VAL A 296 13.32 -22.93 -16.60
C VAL A 296 13.27 -24.29 -15.96
N ARG A 297 12.75 -24.40 -14.73
CA ARG A 297 12.81 -25.65 -13.97
C ARG A 297 11.94 -26.74 -14.58
N GLU A 298 10.73 -26.40 -15.02
CA GLU A 298 9.80 -27.35 -15.62
C GLU A 298 10.04 -27.54 -17.12
N ASN A 299 10.79 -26.64 -17.76
CA ASN A 299 11.00 -26.66 -19.21
C ASN A 299 11.88 -27.85 -19.66
N PRO A 300 11.34 -28.81 -20.42
CA PRO A 300 12.08 -30.00 -20.84
C PRO A 300 13.29 -29.72 -21.74
N LEU A 301 13.36 -28.57 -22.42
CA LEU A 301 14.55 -28.18 -23.17
C LEU A 301 15.74 -27.86 -22.27
N LEU A 302 15.47 -27.35 -21.07
CA LEU A 302 16.49 -26.80 -20.19
C LEU A 302 16.85 -27.76 -19.05
N ASN A 303 15.93 -28.64 -18.65
CA ASN A 303 16.11 -29.53 -17.50
C ASN A 303 16.48 -30.97 -17.88
N ALA A 304 16.35 -31.38 -19.16
CA ALA A 304 16.57 -32.77 -19.56
C ALA A 304 18.05 -33.15 -19.68
N ALA A 305 18.95 -32.17 -19.81
CA ALA A 305 20.38 -32.40 -19.93
C ALA A 305 21.18 -31.24 -19.31
N PRO A 306 22.44 -31.46 -18.91
CA PRO A 306 23.33 -30.38 -18.47
C PRO A 306 23.47 -29.31 -19.57
N LEU A 307 23.26 -28.05 -19.19
CA LEU A 307 23.48 -26.91 -20.08
C LEU A 307 24.96 -26.55 -20.07
N LEU A 308 25.61 -26.64 -21.24
CA LEU A 308 26.93 -26.03 -21.44
C LEU A 308 26.73 -24.55 -21.77
N PHE A 309 26.99 -23.69 -20.78
CA PHE A 309 27.05 -22.25 -21.00
C PHE A 309 28.50 -21.79 -21.08
N VAL A 310 28.83 -21.02 -22.12
CA VAL A 310 30.17 -20.46 -22.32
C VAL A 310 30.09 -18.96 -22.12
N THR A 311 30.73 -18.46 -21.07
CA THR A 311 30.95 -17.01 -20.92
C THR A 311 32.16 -16.61 -21.74
N ARG A 312 32.05 -15.48 -22.46
CA ARG A 312 33.18 -14.80 -23.09
C ARG A 312 33.24 -13.39 -22.55
N LYS A 313 34.45 -12.84 -22.40
CA LYS A 313 34.61 -11.42 -22.11
C LYS A 313 34.07 -10.62 -23.30
N GLN A 314 33.40 -9.51 -23.01
CA GLN A 314 33.02 -8.57 -24.06
C GLN A 314 34.28 -8.03 -24.72
N TYR A 315 34.30 -8.04 -26.05
CA TYR A 315 35.44 -7.54 -26.82
C TYR A 315 35.74 -6.09 -26.49
N ARG A 316 37.01 -5.71 -26.65
CA ARG A 316 37.40 -4.31 -26.47
C ARG A 316 36.56 -3.43 -27.40
N PRO A 317 36.24 -2.19 -27.00
CA PRO A 317 35.54 -1.25 -27.87
C PRO A 317 36.47 -0.92 -29.06
N ASP A 318 36.29 -1.66 -30.14
CA ASP A 318 37.11 -1.61 -31.34
C ASP A 318 36.20 -1.81 -32.56
N HIS A 319 36.56 -1.20 -33.69
CA HIS A 319 35.80 -1.22 -34.94
C HIS A 319 35.73 -2.62 -35.56
N HIS A 320 36.54 -3.56 -35.06
CA HIS A 320 36.57 -4.96 -35.45
C HIS A 320 35.69 -5.88 -34.58
N ASN A 321 34.87 -5.34 -33.66
CA ASN A 321 33.95 -6.13 -32.83
C ASN A 321 32.76 -6.74 -33.60
N THR A 322 32.56 -6.35 -34.86
CA THR A 322 31.60 -6.94 -35.81
C THR A 322 32.24 -7.93 -36.79
N ALA A 323 33.57 -8.14 -36.73
CA ALA A 323 34.22 -9.09 -37.61
C ALA A 323 33.85 -10.52 -37.22
N THR A 324 33.44 -11.33 -38.19
CA THR A 324 33.12 -12.76 -38.02
C THR A 324 34.34 -13.67 -38.16
N LEU A 325 35.53 -13.08 -38.35
CA LEU A 325 36.78 -13.81 -38.61
C LEU A 325 37.66 -13.82 -37.35
N PHE A 326 37.73 -14.97 -36.69
CA PHE A 326 38.49 -15.17 -35.46
C PHE A 326 39.74 -16.01 -35.76
N VAL A 327 40.77 -15.37 -36.31
CA VAL A 327 42.01 -16.04 -36.73
C VAL A 327 43.15 -15.61 -35.82
N SER A 328 43.82 -16.58 -35.19
CA SER A 328 45.07 -16.35 -34.47
C SER A 328 46.15 -15.88 -35.44
N CYS A 329 46.94 -14.88 -35.07
CA CYS A 329 48.02 -14.27 -35.87
C CYS A 329 47.58 -13.27 -36.95
N GLU A 330 46.33 -12.81 -36.95
CA GLU A 330 45.89 -11.67 -37.77
C GLU A 330 45.88 -10.33 -37.01
N ILE A 331 45.71 -9.22 -37.75
CA ILE A 331 45.75 -7.86 -37.21
C ILE A 331 44.71 -7.62 -36.11
N ASN A 332 43.58 -8.33 -36.18
CA ASN A 332 42.49 -8.26 -35.22
C ASN A 332 42.66 -9.18 -34.01
N ALA A 333 43.71 -10.01 -33.94
CA ALA A 333 43.87 -10.98 -32.84
C ALA A 333 43.87 -10.31 -31.46
N ARG A 334 44.45 -9.11 -31.33
CA ARG A 334 44.50 -8.34 -30.07
C ARG A 334 43.18 -7.65 -29.69
N SER A 335 42.18 -7.67 -30.57
CA SER A 335 40.86 -7.10 -30.31
C SER A 335 39.97 -8.03 -29.48
N TYR A 336 40.37 -9.31 -29.34
CA TYR A 336 39.56 -10.37 -28.74
C TYR A 336 40.10 -10.93 -27.41
N ASP A 337 41.30 -10.52 -26.99
CA ASP A 337 42.01 -10.93 -25.75
C ASP A 337 41.72 -10.03 -24.51
#